data_AF-A0AAW1A0F1-F1
#
_entry.id   AF-A0AAW1A0F1-F1
#
_cell.length_a   1.000
_cell.length_b   1.000
_cell.length_c   1.000
_cell.angle_alpha   90.00
_cell.angle_beta   90.00
_cell.angle_gamma   90.00
#
_symmetry.space_group_name_H-M   'P 1'
#
loop_
_entity.id
_entity.type
_entity.pdbx_description
1 polymer ?
#
loop_
_entity_poly.entity_id
_entity_poly.type
_entity_poly.pdbx_seq_one_letter_code
_entity_poly.pdbx_strand_id
1 'polypeptide(L)'
;MLNSAINEREIQCQNLDDFTKKIHQEIVEITSSLNWTIESIKADNDNMLVCPYDSSHQISKKMLYRHLECCQWKQEGYNEFDIPLPESNLPLNSYSSIKLDSKMQNSILQREKEKHPTLKIANYECPTWHKLYISFFMFFATYLNNIKFLIFPYFIYV
;
A
#
# COMPACT_ATOMS: atom_id res chain seq x y z
N MET A 1 -27.15 -53.82 -11.37
CA MET A 1 -27.17 -52.40 -10.93
C MET A 1 -25.81 -51.94 -10.40
N LEU A 2 -25.08 -52.72 -9.59
CA LEU A 2 -23.77 -52.30 -9.04
C LEU A 2 -22.70 -51.97 -10.10
N ASN A 3 -22.64 -52.74 -11.19
CA ASN A 3 -21.66 -52.54 -12.25
C ASN A 3 -21.88 -51.25 -13.07
N SER A 4 -23.11 -50.73 -13.19
CA SER A 4 -23.33 -49.48 -13.93
C SER A 4 -22.91 -48.26 -13.11
N ALA A 5 -23.11 -48.28 -11.80
CA ALA A 5 -22.69 -47.21 -10.90
C ALA A 5 -21.15 -47.12 -10.78
N ILE A 6 -20.44 -48.25 -10.83
CA ILE A 6 -18.97 -48.29 -10.89
C ILE A 6 -18.48 -47.71 -12.22
N ASN A 7 -19.11 -48.09 -13.33
CA ASN A 7 -18.77 -47.60 -14.67
C ASN A 7 -19.02 -46.07 -14.82
N GLU A 8 -20.11 -45.56 -14.24
CA GLU A 8 -20.38 -44.11 -14.21
C GLU A 8 -19.31 -43.33 -13.43
N ARG A 9 -18.86 -43.86 -12.28
CA ARG A 9 -17.77 -43.23 -11.52
C ARG A 9 -16.46 -43.24 -12.28
N GLU A 10 -16.15 -44.33 -12.97
CA GLU A 10 -14.94 -44.44 -13.78
C GLU A 10 -14.95 -43.41 -14.92
N ILE A 11 -16.07 -43.25 -15.62
CA ILE A 11 -16.27 -42.21 -16.64
C ILE A 11 -16.10 -40.80 -16.04
N GLN A 12 -16.66 -40.54 -14.85
CA GLN A 12 -16.50 -39.25 -14.18
C GLN A 12 -15.04 -38.95 -13.83
N CYS A 13 -14.30 -39.94 -13.31
CA CYS A 13 -12.87 -39.80 -13.03
C CYS A 13 -12.08 -39.52 -14.31
N GLN A 14 -12.38 -40.23 -15.39
CA GLN A 14 -11.74 -40.02 -16.69
C GLN A 14 -11.99 -38.60 -17.23
N ASN A 15 -13.23 -38.13 -17.14
CA ASN A 15 -13.59 -36.78 -17.57
C ASN A 15 -12.86 -35.69 -16.76
N LEU A 16 -12.68 -35.90 -15.45
CA LEU A 16 -11.94 -34.97 -14.61
C LEU A 16 -10.44 -34.95 -14.94
N ASP A 17 -9.86 -36.11 -15.23
CA ASP A 17 -8.46 -36.23 -15.63
C ASP A 17 -8.20 -35.56 -16.99
N ASP A 18 -9.06 -35.84 -17.98
CA ASP A 18 -8.99 -35.23 -19.30
C ASP A 18 -9.18 -33.71 -19.25
N PHE A 19 -10.12 -33.24 -18.42
CA PHE A 19 -10.31 -31.81 -18.17
C PHE A 19 -9.06 -31.18 -17.55
N THR A 20 -8.48 -31.81 -16.53
CA THR A 20 -7.28 -31.29 -15.84
C THR A 20 -6.08 -31.22 -16.79
N LYS A 21 -5.90 -32.24 -17.63
CA LYS A 21 -4.86 -32.26 -18.67
C LYS A 21 -5.06 -31.15 -19.70
N LYS A 22 -6.29 -30.94 -20.16
CA LYS A 22 -6.61 -29.87 -21.10
C LYS A 22 -6.27 -28.49 -20.52
N ILE A 23 -6.71 -28.20 -19.30
CA ILE A 23 -6.41 -26.93 -18.62
C ILE A 23 -4.91 -26.76 -18.41
N HIS A 24 -4.20 -27.82 -18.00
CA HIS A 24 -2.75 -27.77 -17.85
C HIS A 24 -2.06 -27.40 -19.17
N GLN A 25 -2.49 -27.99 -20.28
CA GLN A 25 -1.93 -27.70 -21.59
C GLN A 25 -2.22 -26.27 -22.05
N GLU A 26 -3.44 -25.77 -21.85
CA GLU A 26 -3.78 -24.36 -22.12
C GLU A 26 -2.89 -23.40 -21.32
N ILE A 27 -2.65 -23.69 -20.04
CA ILE A 27 -1.73 -22.90 -19.21
C ILE A 27 -0.31 -22.93 -19.79
N VAL A 28 0.21 -24.11 -20.14
CA VAL A 28 1.55 -24.25 -20.73
C VAL A 28 1.69 -23.44 -22.01
N GLU A 29 0.69 -23.50 -22.89
CA GLU A 29 0.67 -22.77 -24.17
C GLU A 29 0.68 -21.25 -23.93
N ILE A 30 -0.18 -20.75 -23.03
CA ILE A 30 -0.22 -19.33 -22.66
C ILE A 30 1.12 -18.89 -22.07
N THR A 31 1.68 -19.63 -21.10
CA THR A 31 2.95 -19.25 -20.47
C THR A 31 4.11 -19.28 -21.46
N SER A 32 4.13 -20.27 -22.37
CA SER A 32 5.16 -20.38 -23.41
C SER A 32 5.08 -19.21 -24.39
N SER A 33 3.87 -18.74 -24.73
CA SER A 33 3.69 -17.56 -25.58
C SER A 33 4.26 -16.27 -24.97
N LEU A 34 4.32 -16.20 -23.65
CA LEU A 34 4.95 -15.12 -22.87
C LEU A 34 6.44 -15.38 -22.60
N ASN A 35 6.99 -16.45 -23.15
CA ASN A 35 8.36 -16.91 -22.94
C ASN A 35 8.67 -17.23 -21.47
N TRP A 36 7.65 -17.67 -20.72
CA TRP A 36 7.72 -18.12 -19.32
C TRP A 36 7.62 -19.64 -19.23
N THR A 37 8.18 -20.21 -18.17
CA THR A 37 7.97 -21.62 -17.80
C THR A 37 7.16 -21.73 -16.51
N ILE A 38 6.43 -22.84 -16.33
CA ILE A 38 5.67 -23.09 -15.09
C ILE A 38 6.62 -23.08 -13.87
N GLU A 39 7.84 -23.58 -14.03
CA GLU A 39 8.87 -23.58 -13.00
C GLU A 39 9.33 -22.16 -12.64
N SER A 40 9.49 -21.28 -13.63
CA SER A 40 9.85 -19.87 -13.39
C SER A 40 8.78 -19.11 -12.61
N ILE A 41 7.50 -19.43 -12.86
CA ILE A 41 6.37 -18.83 -12.14
C ILE A 41 6.32 -19.34 -10.70
N LYS A 42 6.57 -20.64 -10.49
CA LYS A 42 6.63 -21.24 -9.15
C LYS A 42 7.81 -20.69 -8.33
N ALA A 43 8.99 -20.54 -8.94
CA ALA A 43 10.17 -20.04 -8.26
C ALA A 43 10.04 -18.57 -7.81
N ASP A 44 9.25 -17.76 -8.50
CA ASP A 44 8.97 -16.38 -8.07
C ASP A 44 8.10 -16.31 -6.81
N ASN A 45 7.33 -17.38 -6.53
CA ASN A 45 6.47 -17.46 -5.35
C ASN A 45 7.27 -17.60 -4.03
N ASP A 46 8.47 -18.17 -4.07
CA ASP A 46 9.37 -18.28 -2.90
C ASP A 46 9.92 -16.92 -2.43
N ASN A 47 9.71 -15.86 -3.22
CA ASN A 47 10.06 -14.49 -2.88
C ASN A 47 8.86 -13.61 -2.52
N MET A 48 7.69 -14.22 -2.32
CA MET A 48 6.50 -13.53 -1.87
C MET A 48 6.48 -13.43 -0.35
N LEU A 49 6.18 -12.23 0.13
CA LEU A 49 5.99 -11.90 1.54
C LEU A 49 4.54 -11.45 1.75
N VAL A 50 3.98 -11.75 2.91
CA VAL A 50 2.66 -11.25 3.30
C VAL A 50 2.79 -9.81 3.80
N CYS A 51 1.88 -8.92 3.38
CA CYS A 51 1.88 -7.55 3.86
C CYS A 51 1.59 -7.49 5.37
N PRO A 52 2.32 -6.67 6.15
CA PRO A 52 2.00 -6.44 7.55
C PRO A 52 0.71 -5.63 7.78
N TYR A 53 0.24 -4.90 6.78
CA TYR A 53 -0.95 -4.05 6.86
C TYR A 53 -2.23 -4.77 6.41
N ASP A 54 -2.11 -5.75 5.51
CA ASP A 54 -3.24 -6.53 4.99
C ASP A 54 -2.80 -7.96 4.67
N SER A 55 -3.28 -8.92 5.46
CA SER A 55 -2.92 -10.33 5.32
C SER A 55 -3.36 -10.97 4.00
N SER A 56 -4.26 -10.32 3.24
CA SER A 56 -4.67 -10.80 1.92
C SER A 56 -3.65 -10.49 0.81
N HIS A 57 -2.70 -9.58 1.07
CA HIS A 57 -1.70 -9.18 0.09
C HIS A 57 -0.44 -10.06 0.14
N GLN A 58 -0.06 -10.59 -1.03
CA GLN A 58 1.25 -11.21 -1.28
C GLN A 58 2.09 -10.32 -2.19
N ILE A 59 3.29 -9.97 -1.74
CA ILE A 59 4.16 -9.00 -2.43
C ILE A 59 5.55 -9.60 -2.61
N SER A 60 6.10 -9.45 -3.81
CA SER A 60 7.48 -9.84 -4.06
C SER A 60 8.46 -8.96 -3.26
N LYS A 61 9.54 -9.53 -2.75
CA LYS A 61 10.59 -8.79 -2.02
C LYS A 61 11.05 -7.51 -2.73
N LYS A 62 11.13 -7.53 -4.07
CA LYS A 62 11.53 -6.38 -4.89
C LYS A 62 10.56 -5.20 -4.76
N MET A 63 9.27 -5.47 -4.57
CA MET A 63 8.21 -4.46 -4.52
C MET A 63 7.73 -4.12 -3.11
N LEU A 64 8.31 -4.76 -2.09
CA LEU A 64 7.91 -4.58 -0.71
C LEU A 64 7.93 -3.11 -0.28
N TYR A 65 9.05 -2.40 -0.46
CA TYR A 65 9.18 -1.02 0.02
C TYR A 65 8.13 -0.08 -0.56
N ARG A 66 7.95 -0.10 -1.89
CA ARG A 66 6.94 0.72 -2.57
C ARG A 66 5.52 0.32 -2.16
N HIS A 67 5.26 -0.98 -1.98
CA HIS A 67 3.96 -1.44 -1.52
C HIS A 67 3.65 -0.97 -0.10
N LEU A 68 4.60 -1.08 0.84
CA LEU A 68 4.39 -0.74 2.24
C LEU A 68 3.94 0.72 2.39
N GLU A 69 4.60 1.64 1.70
CA GLU A 69 4.24 3.05 1.70
C GLU A 69 2.80 3.26 1.21
N CYS A 70 2.47 2.79 -0.01
CA CYS A 70 1.13 2.97 -0.56
C CYS A 70 0.03 2.25 0.24
N CYS A 71 0.31 1.05 0.74
CA CYS A 71 -0.66 0.24 1.48
C CYS A 71 -0.97 0.87 2.84
N GLN A 72 0.05 1.41 3.50
CA GLN A 72 -0.12 2.14 4.75
C GLN A 72 -0.99 3.37 4.57
N TRP A 73 -0.70 4.17 3.54
CA TRP A 73 -1.48 5.36 3.23
C TRP A 73 -2.97 5.04 3.02
N LYS A 74 -3.25 3.97 2.26
CA LYS A 74 -4.62 3.49 2.07
C LYS A 74 -5.28 3.05 3.36
N GLN A 75 -4.57 2.34 4.24
CA GLN A 75 -5.08 1.93 5.56
C GLN A 75 -5.41 3.14 6.45
N GLU A 76 -4.63 4.22 6.32
CA GLU A 76 -4.85 5.49 7.01
C GLU A 76 -5.91 6.39 6.34
N GLY A 77 -6.52 5.94 5.24
CA GLY A 77 -7.61 6.63 4.53
C GLY A 77 -7.15 7.62 3.45
N TYR A 78 -5.87 7.61 3.12
CA TYR A 78 -5.31 8.39 2.02
C TYR A 78 -5.44 7.66 0.68
N ASN A 79 -5.48 8.41 -0.41
CA ASN A 79 -5.52 7.93 -1.79
C ASN A 79 -4.35 8.53 -2.60
N GLU A 80 -4.22 8.08 -3.85
CA GLU A 80 -3.15 8.47 -4.77
C GLU A 80 -3.14 9.97 -5.15
N PHE A 81 -4.21 10.71 -4.84
CA PHE A 81 -4.32 12.15 -5.08
C PHE A 81 -3.98 12.98 -3.84
N ASP A 82 -3.84 12.35 -2.67
CA ASP A 82 -3.41 13.05 -1.47
C ASP A 82 -1.91 13.35 -1.56
N ILE A 83 -1.54 14.62 -1.34
CA ILE A 83 -0.15 15.08 -1.45
C ILE A 83 0.45 15.18 -0.06
N PRO A 84 1.60 14.52 0.22
CA PRO A 84 2.28 14.65 1.49
C PRO A 84 2.77 16.08 1.71
N LEU A 85 2.81 16.50 2.97
CA LEU A 85 3.61 17.66 3.33
C LEU A 85 5.09 17.37 3.05
N PRO A 86 5.86 18.35 2.57
CA PRO A 86 7.27 18.16 2.29
C PRO A 86 8.02 17.80 3.56
N GLU A 87 8.98 16.87 3.44
CA GLU A 87 9.87 16.55 4.56
C GLU A 87 10.70 17.77 4.97
N SER A 88 10.99 17.88 6.25
CA SER A 88 11.87 18.95 6.74
C SER A 88 13.31 18.67 6.31
N ASN A 89 13.94 19.66 5.69
CA ASN A 89 15.37 19.63 5.37
C ASN A 89 16.26 19.81 6.62
N LEU A 90 15.67 20.04 7.80
CA LEU A 90 16.42 20.25 9.03
C LEU A 90 16.66 18.93 9.77
N PRO A 91 17.86 18.74 10.35
CA PRO A 91 18.13 17.59 11.19
C PRO A 91 17.22 17.59 12.42
N LEU A 92 16.87 16.40 12.93
CA LEU A 92 15.93 16.21 14.03
C LEU A 92 16.28 17.02 15.30
N ASN A 93 17.58 17.22 15.54
CA ASN A 93 18.13 17.95 16.69
C ASN A 93 18.55 19.40 16.35
N SER A 94 18.03 19.96 15.26
CA SER A 94 18.28 21.36 14.91
C SER A 94 17.83 22.27 16.05
N TYR A 95 18.65 23.26 16.43
CA TYR A 95 18.25 24.28 17.40
C TYR A 95 17.07 25.13 16.90
N SER A 96 16.79 25.09 15.59
CA SER A 96 15.65 25.75 14.94
C SER A 96 14.43 24.83 14.81
N SER A 97 14.42 23.65 15.44
CA SER A 97 13.25 22.77 15.49
C SER A 97 12.53 22.87 16.83
N ILE A 98 11.20 22.80 16.78
CA ILE A 98 10.35 22.68 17.97
C ILE A 98 9.79 21.28 17.98
N LYS A 99 10.02 20.54 19.07
CA LYS A 99 9.49 19.19 19.25
C LYS A 99 8.18 19.26 20.01
N LEU A 100 7.09 18.84 19.36
CA LEU A 100 5.81 18.65 20.03
C LEU A 100 5.73 17.22 20.57
N ASP A 101 5.16 17.04 21.75
CA ASP A 101 4.83 15.71 22.23
C ASP A 101 3.66 15.12 21.42
N SER A 102 3.62 13.80 21.32
CA SER A 102 2.63 13.09 20.49
C SER A 102 1.19 13.38 20.93
N LYS A 103 0.96 13.54 22.24
CA LYS A 103 -0.37 13.83 22.79
C LYS A 103 -0.81 15.24 22.39
N MET A 104 0.07 16.24 22.50
CA MET A 104 -0.20 17.61 22.08
C MET A 104 -0.41 17.68 20.57
N GLN A 105 0.42 17.03 19.76
CA GLN A 105 0.25 16.96 18.31
C GLN A 105 -1.13 16.39 17.93
N ASN A 106 -1.51 15.24 18.49
CA ASN A 106 -2.81 14.62 18.23
C ASN A 106 -3.97 15.54 18.63
N SER A 107 -3.86 16.24 19.76
CA SER A 107 -4.89 17.18 20.21
C SER A 107 -5.08 18.37 19.26
N ILE A 108 -3.98 18.86 18.65
CA ILE A 108 -4.02 19.94 17.66
C ILE A 108 -4.70 19.43 16.40
N LEU A 109 -4.27 18.26 15.89
CA LEU A 109 -4.82 17.69 14.66
C LEU A 109 -6.31 17.40 14.81
N GLN A 110 -6.74 16.77 15.91
CA GLN A 110 -8.16 16.51 16.18
C GLN A 110 -9.00 17.79 16.19
N ARG A 111 -8.53 18.84 16.87
CA ARG A 111 -9.23 20.14 16.91
C ARG A 111 -9.37 20.77 15.53
N GLU A 112 -8.35 20.66 14.68
CA GLU A 112 -8.42 21.20 13.32
C GLU A 112 -9.32 20.34 12.41
N LYS A 113 -9.38 19.02 12.60
CA LYS A 113 -10.34 18.15 11.90
C LYS A 113 -11.79 18.43 12.30
N GLU A 114 -12.06 18.78 13.56
CA GLU A 114 -13.39 19.23 13.99
C GLU A 114 -13.84 20.49 13.23
N LYS A 115 -12.91 21.44 12.98
CA LYS A 115 -13.18 22.66 12.21
C LYS A 115 -13.24 22.41 10.70
N HIS A 116 -12.45 21.46 10.21
CA HIS A 116 -12.31 21.14 8.80
C HIS A 116 -12.51 19.63 8.59
N PRO A 117 -13.76 19.14 8.49
CA PRO A 117 -14.06 17.71 8.41
C PRO A 117 -13.45 16.98 7.20
N THR A 118 -13.06 17.71 6.16
CA THR A 118 -12.39 17.16 4.97
C THR A 118 -10.90 16.86 5.19
N LEU A 119 -10.32 17.32 6.30
CA LEU A 119 -8.93 17.08 6.66
C LEU A 119 -8.73 15.62 7.07
N LYS A 120 -7.84 14.92 6.35
CA LYS A 120 -7.43 13.56 6.66
C LYS A 120 -6.26 13.56 7.65
N ILE A 121 -6.38 12.79 8.72
CA ILE A 121 -5.33 12.60 9.72
C ILE A 121 -5.07 11.11 9.85
N ALA A 122 -3.81 10.72 9.69
CA ALA A 122 -3.31 9.38 9.97
C ALA A 122 -3.55 8.98 11.44
N ASN A 123 -3.87 7.71 11.68
CA ASN A 123 -3.92 7.18 13.04
C ASN A 123 -2.49 6.88 13.53
N TYR A 124 -1.93 7.74 14.38
CA TYR A 124 -0.58 7.61 14.95
C TYR A 124 -0.40 6.43 15.93
N GLU A 125 -1.42 5.58 16.13
CA GLU A 125 -1.35 4.42 17.02
C GLU A 125 -0.68 3.19 16.38
N CYS A 126 -0.08 3.32 15.19
CA CYS A 126 0.66 2.22 14.58
C CYS A 126 2.06 2.06 15.22
N PRO A 127 2.39 0.92 15.85
CA PRO A 127 3.64 0.73 16.59
C PRO A 127 4.90 0.63 15.71
N THR A 128 4.77 0.65 14.38
CA THR A 128 5.90 0.53 13.43
C THR A 128 6.66 1.84 13.20
N TRP A 129 6.14 2.98 13.66
CA TRP A 129 6.76 4.31 13.50
C TRP A 129 8.01 4.54 14.37
N HIS A 130 8.47 3.55 15.15
CA HIS A 130 9.59 3.74 16.08
C HIS A 130 10.95 4.08 15.45
N LYS A 131 11.07 4.21 14.11
CA LYS A 131 12.38 4.50 13.48
C LYS A 131 12.46 5.53 12.36
N LEU A 132 11.38 6.06 11.79
CA LEU A 132 11.53 6.98 10.65
C LEU A 132 10.54 8.16 10.72
N TYR A 133 11.13 9.34 10.95
CA TYR A 133 10.63 10.69 10.67
C TYR A 133 9.44 11.23 11.48
N ILE A 134 9.76 12.11 12.43
CA ILE A 134 8.84 13.15 12.91
C ILE A 134 9.60 14.49 12.94
N SER A 135 9.39 15.29 11.90
CA SER A 135 9.65 16.74 11.93
C SER A 135 8.46 17.44 11.25
N PHE A 136 7.46 17.80 12.05
CA PHE A 136 6.32 18.61 11.61
C PHE A 136 6.74 20.09 11.59
N PHE A 137 6.74 20.73 10.42
CA PHE A 137 6.75 22.20 10.31
C PHE A 137 5.30 22.69 10.16
N MET A 138 4.74 23.23 11.25
CA MET A 138 3.57 24.09 11.15
C MET A 138 4.05 25.47 10.69
N PHE A 139 3.87 25.77 9.41
CA PHE A 139 4.08 27.12 8.88
C PHE A 139 2.99 28.03 9.48
N PHE A 140 3.36 28.82 10.49
CA PHE A 140 2.49 29.85 11.05
C PHE A 140 2.28 30.95 10.00
N ALA A 141 1.21 30.83 9.23
CA ALA A 141 0.63 31.88 8.38
C ALA A 141 -0.88 31.62 8.40
N THR A 142 -1.77 32.40 9.00
CA THR A 142 -1.78 33.84 9.24
C THR A 142 -2.91 34.16 10.24
N TYR A 143 -2.61 34.89 11.32
CA TYR A 143 -3.62 35.72 11.98
C TYR A 143 -3.22 37.19 11.83
N LEU A 144 -3.06 37.62 10.58
CA LEU A 144 -3.12 39.02 10.19
C LEU A 144 -3.69 39.07 8.77
N ASN A 145 -5.00 39.30 8.72
CA ASN A 145 -5.81 39.92 7.67
C ASN A 145 -5.58 39.51 6.20
N ASN A 146 -6.66 39.01 5.60
CA ASN A 146 -7.05 39.21 4.20
C ASN A 146 -5.95 39.10 3.15
N ILE A 147 -5.81 37.94 2.49
CA ILE A 147 -5.61 37.86 1.03
C ILE A 147 -6.04 36.46 0.57
N LYS A 148 -6.92 36.44 -0.43
CA LYS A 148 -7.29 35.28 -1.25
C LYS A 148 -6.03 34.76 -1.95
N PHE A 149 -5.70 33.47 -1.86
CA PHE A 149 -4.74 32.85 -2.78
C PHE A 149 -5.39 31.77 -3.62
N LEU A 150 -5.62 32.16 -4.87
CA LEU A 150 -5.67 31.30 -6.05
C LEU A 150 -4.30 30.65 -6.26
N ILE A 151 -4.31 29.36 -6.58
CA ILE A 151 -3.53 28.62 -7.61
C ILE A 151 -2.10 29.10 -7.94
N PHE A 152 -1.14 28.15 -7.90
CA PHE A 152 0.14 27.97 -8.64
C PHE A 152 0.54 29.07 -9.66
N PRO A 153 1.86 29.37 -9.88
CA PRO A 153 2.96 28.40 -10.01
C PRO A 153 4.31 28.88 -9.43
N TYR A 154 5.37 28.06 -9.45
CA TYR A 154 6.68 28.41 -10.04
C TYR A 154 7.66 27.24 -9.96
N PHE A 155 8.06 26.78 -11.14
CA PHE A 155 9.33 26.08 -11.40
C PHE A 155 10.51 26.91 -10.91
N ILE A 156 11.53 26.27 -10.32
CA ILE A 156 12.92 26.67 -10.49
C ILE A 156 13.78 25.40 -10.64
N TYR A 157 14.35 25.25 -11.83
CA TYR A 157 15.52 24.42 -12.14
C TYR A 157 16.74 24.92 -11.37
N VAL A 158 17.55 24.00 -10.82
CA VAL A 158 18.99 23.87 -11.09
C VAL A 158 19.34 22.38 -11.05
#